data_AF-A0A8J3GYM9-F1
#
_entry.id   AF-A0A8J3GYM9-F1
#
_cell.length_a   1.000
_cell.length_b   1.000
_cell.length_c   1.000
_cell.angle_alpha   90.00
_cell.angle_beta   90.00
_cell.angle_gamma   90.00
#
_symmetry.space_group_name_H-M   'P 1'
#
loop_
_entity.id
_entity.type
_entity.pdbx_description
1 polymer ?
#
loop_
_entity_poly.entity_id
_entity_poly.type
_entity_poly.pdbx_seq_one_letter_code
_entity_poly.pdbx_strand_id
1 'polypeptide(L)'
;MQWSDITREWEVWSPLMRARFPYLETRAMNRARHDRKTFEAYLAHSHNLSLNEAREEIEDFLYIETLASELVPPQRAHSLQ
;
A
#
# COMPACT_ATOMS: atom_id res chain seq x y z
N MET A 1 0.98 3.17 11.12
CA MET A 1 1.90 3.05 9.97
C MET A 1 1.68 4.24 9.07
N GLN A 2 2.75 4.84 8.56
CA GLN A 2 2.73 5.98 7.64
C GLN A 2 3.14 5.53 6.23
N TRP A 3 2.78 6.33 5.21
CA TRP A 3 3.20 6.07 3.82
C TRP A 3 4.73 5.93 3.66
N SER A 4 5.50 6.67 4.45
CA SER A 4 6.97 6.59 4.48
C SER A 4 7.48 5.24 4.98
N ASP A 5 6.78 4.59 5.91
CA ASP A 5 7.17 3.28 6.44
C ASP A 5 7.05 2.21 5.34
N ILE A 6 5.95 2.28 4.59
CA ILE A 6 5.68 1.41 3.46
C ILE A 6 6.71 1.58 2.34
N THR A 7 7.01 2.82 1.98
CA THR A 7 7.90 3.11 0.84
C THR A 7 9.37 2.83 1.13
N ARG A 8 9.77 2.80 2.42
CA ARG A 8 11.10 2.34 2.86
C ARG A 8 11.29 0.84 2.63
N GLU A 9 10.25 0.04 2.86
CA GLU A 9 10.28 -1.42 2.75
C GLU A 9 9.44 -1.90 1.56
N TRP A 10 9.57 -1.19 0.44
CA TRP A 10 8.66 -1.30 -0.70
C TRP A 10 8.55 -2.71 -1.30
N GLU A 11 9.63 -3.49 -1.29
CA GLU A 11 9.63 -4.88 -1.78
C GLU A 11 8.69 -5.79 -0.96
N VAL A 12 8.53 -5.50 0.33
CA VAL A 12 7.61 -6.21 1.24
C VAL A 12 6.18 -5.75 1.02
N TRP A 13 5.96 -4.45 0.85
CA TRP A 13 4.63 -3.87 0.82
C TRP A 13 3.97 -3.85 -0.57
N SER A 14 4.75 -3.78 -1.64
CA SER A 14 4.19 -3.72 -3.00
C SER A 14 3.34 -4.95 -3.37
N PRO A 15 3.70 -6.19 -2.98
CA PRO A 15 2.84 -7.35 -3.22
C PRO A 15 1.53 -7.29 -2.42
N LEU A 16 1.57 -6.83 -1.17
CA LEU A 16 0.39 -6.69 -0.32
C LEU A 16 -0.58 -5.65 -0.88
N MET A 17 -0.06 -4.51 -1.35
CA MET A 17 -0.87 -3.50 -2.03
C MET A 17 -1.53 -4.05 -3.29
N ARG A 18 -0.81 -4.82 -4.13
CA ARG A 18 -1.42 -5.45 -5.32
C ARG A 18 -2.46 -6.51 -4.98
N ALA A 19 -2.28 -7.21 -3.85
CA ALA A 19 -3.26 -8.19 -3.38
C ALA A 19 -4.57 -7.51 -2.95
N ARG A 20 -4.49 -6.32 -2.33
CA ARG A 20 -5.67 -5.53 -1.94
C ARG A 20 -6.31 -4.78 -3.12
N PHE A 21 -5.47 -4.20 -3.97
CA PHE A 21 -5.86 -3.36 -5.10
C PHE A 21 -5.51 -4.08 -6.42
N PRO A 22 -6.37 -5.01 -6.87
CA PRO A 22 -6.16 -5.69 -8.15
C PRO A 22 -6.16 -4.65 -9.28
N TYR A 23 -5.35 -4.83 -10.33
CA TYR A 23 -5.10 -3.88 -11.44
C TYR A 23 -3.97 -2.85 -11.22
N LEU A 24 -3.39 -2.78 -10.03
CA LEU A 24 -2.14 -2.04 -9.87
C LEU A 24 -0.97 -2.76 -10.56
N GLU A 25 -0.28 -2.07 -11.46
CA GLU A 25 0.89 -2.55 -12.17
C GLU A 25 2.18 -2.19 -11.43
N THR A 26 3.05 -3.18 -11.22
CA THR A 26 4.34 -3.01 -10.51
C THR A 26 5.17 -1.82 -11.03
N ARG A 27 5.29 -1.67 -12.36
CA ARG A 27 6.08 -0.57 -12.95
C ARG A 27 5.46 0.80 -12.67
N ALA A 28 4.13 0.91 -12.72
CA ALA A 28 3.43 2.16 -12.45
C ALA A 28 3.50 2.51 -10.96
N MET A 29 3.28 1.54 -10.07
CA MET A 29 3.43 1.72 -8.64
C MET A 29 4.85 2.17 -8.26
N ASN A 30 5.89 1.55 -8.84
CA ASN A 30 7.28 1.91 -8.56
C ASN A 30 7.60 3.37 -8.91
N ARG A 31 6.97 3.92 -9.95
CA ARG A 31 7.11 5.35 -10.29
C ARG A 31 6.31 6.23 -9.35
N ALA A 32 5.07 5.85 -9.05
CA ALA A 32 4.16 6.66 -8.26
C ALA A 32 4.50 6.69 -6.76
N ARG A 33 5.16 5.66 -6.21
CA ARG A 33 5.37 5.49 -4.76
C ARG A 33 6.09 6.67 -4.08
N HIS A 34 6.88 7.42 -4.83
CA HIS A 34 7.68 8.53 -4.32
C HIS A 34 6.84 9.75 -3.91
N ASP A 35 5.59 9.83 -4.36
CA ASP A 35 4.62 10.84 -3.95
C ASP A 35 3.27 10.19 -3.69
N ARG A 36 2.82 10.25 -2.43
CA ARG A 36 1.53 9.70 -2.01
C ARG A 36 0.38 10.23 -2.87
N LYS A 37 0.37 11.52 -3.21
CA LYS A 37 -0.72 12.11 -4.01
C LYS A 37 -0.74 11.55 -5.44
N THR A 38 0.43 11.36 -6.03
CA THR A 38 0.57 10.69 -7.34
C THR A 38 0.08 9.24 -7.27
N PHE A 39 0.37 8.53 -6.18
CA PHE A 39 -0.13 7.17 -5.99
C PHE A 39 -1.66 7.12 -5.79
N GLU A 40 -2.23 8.02 -5.00
CA GLU A 40 -3.68 8.15 -4.81
C GLU A 40 -4.39 8.42 -6.14
N ALA A 41 -3.86 9.32 -6.97
CA ALA A 41 -4.41 9.60 -8.30
C ALA A 41 -4.32 8.38 -9.22
N TYR A 42 -3.22 7.62 -9.14
CA TYR A 42 -3.07 6.38 -9.90
C TYR A 42 -4.07 5.29 -9.44
N LEU A 43 -4.25 5.12 -8.14
CA LEU A 43 -5.24 4.21 -7.55
C LEU A 43 -6.65 4.60 -8.00
N ALA A 44 -6.99 5.88 -7.89
CA ALA A 44 -8.28 6.41 -8.33
C ALA A 44 -8.57 6.07 -9.79
N HIS A 45 -7.60 6.31 -10.67
CA HIS A 45 -7.73 6.02 -12.09
C HIS A 45 -7.87 4.52 -12.40
N SER A 46 -7.06 3.69 -11.76
CA SER A 46 -7.06 2.23 -12.02
C SER A 46 -8.29 1.50 -11.47
N HIS A 47 -8.94 2.05 -10.45
CA HIS A 47 -10.11 1.45 -9.80
C HIS A 47 -11.43 2.20 -10.04
N ASN A 48 -11.42 3.23 -10.89
CA ASN A 48 -12.57 4.10 -11.13
C ASN A 48 -13.17 4.68 -9.83
N LEU A 49 -12.28 5.11 -8.93
CA LEU A 49 -12.64 5.79 -7.69
C LEU A 49 -12.49 7.30 -7.87
N SER A 50 -13.20 8.06 -7.06
CA SER A 50 -12.85 9.45 -6.82
C SER A 50 -11.50 9.55 -6.10
N LEU A 51 -10.88 10.73 -6.17
CA LEU A 51 -9.64 10.99 -5.44
C LEU A 51 -9.82 10.89 -3.92
N ASN A 52 -11.03 11.15 -3.42
CA ASN A 52 -11.32 11.04 -1.99
C ASN A 52 -11.41 9.57 -1.56
N GLU A 53 -12.14 8.74 -2.30
CA GLU A 53 -12.22 7.30 -2.04
C GLU A 53 -10.84 6.63 -2.12
N ALA A 54 -10.00 7.03 -3.09
CA ALA A 54 -8.63 6.51 -3.17
C ALA A 54 -7.76 6.90 -1.96
N ARG A 55 -7.98 8.09 -1.37
CA ARG A 55 -7.31 8.48 -0.13
C ARG A 55 -7.76 7.64 1.04
N GLU A 56 -9.08 7.48 1.18
CA GLU A 56 -9.69 6.67 2.23
C GLU A 56 -9.19 5.22 2.16
N GLU A 57 -9.13 4.62 0.97
CA GLU A 57 -8.61 3.26 0.80
C GLU A 57 -7.13 3.11 1.19
N ILE A 58 -6.29 4.11 0.90
CA ILE A 58 -4.89 4.11 1.34
C ILE A 58 -4.79 4.26 2.86
N GLU A 59 -5.64 5.08 3.46
CA GLU A 59 -5.71 5.26 4.92
C GLU A 59 -6.18 4.00 5.62
N ASP A 60 -7.22 3.35 5.10
CA ASP A 60 -7.74 2.08 5.59
C ASP A 60 -6.70 0.98 5.49
N PHE A 61 -5.97 0.91 4.37
CA PHE A 61 -4.86 -0.03 4.22
C PHE A 61 -3.79 0.19 5.29
N LEU A 62 -3.31 1.42 5.46
CA LEU A 62 -2.31 1.77 6.48
C LEU A 62 -2.80 1.46 7.90
N TYR A 63 -4.08 1.71 8.17
CA TYR A 63 -4.69 1.44 9.47
C TYR A 63 -4.77 -0.06 9.77
N ILE A 64 -5.26 -0.86 8.83
CA ILE A 64 -5.35 -2.32 8.96
C ILE A 64 -3.96 -2.93 9.20
N GLU A 65 -2.94 -2.48 8.47
CA GLU A 65 -1.57 -2.99 8.64
C GLU A 65 -0.95 -2.55 9.98
N THR A 66 -1.37 -1.40 10.51
CA THR A 66 -1.00 -0.98 11.88
C THR A 66 -1.59 -1.95 12.91
N LEU A 67 -2.88 -2.25 12.80
CA LEU A 67 -3.54 -3.22 13.69
C LEU A 67 -2.93 -4.62 13.56
N ALA A 68 -2.64 -5.06 12.33
CA ALA A 68 -2.01 -6.36 12.09
C ALA A 68 -0.62 -6.47 12.73
N SER A 69 0.14 -5.37 12.77
CA SER A 69 1.46 -5.29 13.41
C SER A 69 1.37 -5.33 14.95
N GLU A 70 0.29 -4.79 15.53
CA GLU A 70 0.05 -4.84 16.98
C GLU A 70 -0.41 -6.22 17.46
N LEU A 71 -1.12 -6.97 16.61
CA LEU A 71 -1.69 -8.28 16.93
C LEU A 71 -0.72 -9.45 16.72
N VAL A 72 0.39 -9.25 16.02
CA VAL A 72 1.37 -10.32 15.73
C VAL A 72 2.72 -9.99 16.37
N PRO A 73 3.19 -10.76 17.39
CA PRO A 73 4.53 -10.58 17.96
C PRO A 73 5.62 -10.79 16.88
N PRO A 74 6.85 -10.25 17.06
CA PRO A 74 7.80 -9.98 15.98
C PRO A 74 8.38 -11.27 15.37
N GLN A 75 7.61 -11.96 14.54
CA GLN A 75 8.04 -13.15 13.79
C GLN A 75 7.55 -13.18 12.34
N ARG A 76 6.90 -12.12 11.84
CA ARG A 76 6.64 -11.94 10.40
C ARG A 76 7.84 -11.44 9.60
N ALA A 77 9.04 -11.46 10.18
CA ALA A 77 10.25 -10.95 9.52
C ALA A 77 10.87 -11.92 8.49
N HIS A 78 10.64 -13.23 8.53
CA HIS A 78 11.43 -14.17 7.72
C HIS A 78 10.73 -15.47 7.29
N SER A 79 9.47 -15.42 6.85
CA SER A 79 8.79 -16.64 6.38
C SER A 79 8.09 -16.45 5.04
N LEU A 80 8.89 -16.15 4.02
CA LEU A 80 8.66 -16.59 2.64
C LEU A 80 10.02 -16.99 2.04
N GLN A 81 10.46 -18.21 2.36
CA GLN A 81 11.42 -19.00 1.59
C GLN A 81 10.85 -20.40 1.40
#